data_AF-A0A2V7RSV7-F1
#
_entry.id   AF-A0A2V7RSV7-F1
#
_cell.length_a   1.000
_cell.length_b   1.000
_cell.length_c   1.000
_cell.angle_alpha   90.00
_cell.angle_beta   90.00
_cell.angle_gamma   90.00
#
_symmetry.space_group_name_H-M   'P 1'
#
loop_
_entity.id
_entity.type
_entity.pdbx_description
1 polymer ?
#
loop_
_entity_poly.entity_id
_entity_poly.type
_entity_poly.pdbx_seq_one_letter_code
_entity_poly.pdbx_strand_id
1 'polypeptide(L)' 'TFARPIVTQVAQLRTFYPAEAYHQHYAMLHPDSPYIATYDLPKVAALKERYPALYREDVSSR' A
#
# COMPACT_ATOMS: atom_id res chain seq x y z
N THR A 1 -24.15 -0.28 -1.02
CA THR A 1 -24.20 -1.35 0.00
C THR A 1 -23.41 -2.54 -0.52
N PHE A 2 -22.82 -3.35 0.36
CA PHE A 2 -22.08 -4.54 -0.07
C PHE A 2 -22.98 -5.77 -0.01
N ALA A 3 -22.91 -6.63 -1.03
CA ALA A 3 -23.69 -7.87 -1.08
C ALA A 3 -23.24 -8.89 -0.01
N ARG A 4 -22.00 -8.75 0.49
CA ARG A 4 -21.42 -9.58 1.55
C ARG A 4 -21.02 -8.71 2.74
N PRO A 5 -21.03 -9.26 3.98
CA PRO A 5 -20.59 -8.54 5.16
C PRO A 5 -19.14 -8.04 5.03
N ILE A 6 -18.88 -6.85 5.55
CA ILE A 6 -17.51 -6.35 5.77
C ILE A 6 -16.96 -7.06 7.01
N VAL A 7 -15.85 -7.79 6.84
CA VAL A 7 -15.23 -8.60 7.92
C VAL A 7 -13.97 -7.96 8.50
N THR A 8 -13.72 -6.69 8.21
CA THR A 8 -12.56 -5.96 8.72
C THR A 8 -12.59 -5.87 10.25
N GLN A 9 -11.53 -6.36 10.90
CA GLN A 9 -11.37 -6.25 12.34
C GLN A 9 -10.85 -4.87 12.74
N VAL A 10 -11.55 -4.20 13.67
CA VAL A 10 -11.09 -2.98 14.33
C VAL A 10 -10.72 -3.34 15.77
N ALA A 11 -9.43 -3.30 16.10
CA ALA A 11 -8.92 -3.72 17.40
C ALA A 11 -7.69 -2.92 17.82
N GLN A 12 -7.41 -2.94 19.13
CA GLN A 12 -6.19 -2.34 19.69
C GLN A 12 -4.95 -3.11 19.22
N LEU A 13 -3.92 -2.37 18.79
CA LEU A 13 -2.61 -2.94 18.48
C LEU A 13 -1.95 -3.43 19.78
N ARG A 14 -1.66 -4.74 19.87
CA ARG A 14 -1.01 -5.36 21.02
C ARG A 14 0.51 -5.42 20.88
N THR A 15 0.96 -5.93 19.74
CA THR A 15 2.38 -6.11 19.41
C THR A 15 2.55 -6.03 17.90
N PHE A 16 3.69 -5.51 17.45
CA PHE A 16 4.09 -5.49 16.06
C PHE A 16 5.48 -6.13 15.92
N TYR A 17 5.64 -7.07 15.00
CA TYR A 17 6.91 -7.68 14.67
C TYR A 17 7.34 -7.17 13.29
N PRO A 18 8.48 -6.45 13.18
CA PRO A 18 8.99 -6.05 11.89
C PRO A 18 9.24 -7.25 10.99
N ALA A 19 8.82 -7.15 9.73
CA ALA A 19 9.21 -8.10 8.71
C ALA A 19 10.73 -8.00 8.42
N GLU A 20 11.28 -9.06 7.85
CA GLU A 20 12.67 -9.18 7.45
C GLU A 20 13.12 -8.03 6.56
N ALA A 21 14.41 -7.69 6.60
CA ALA A 21 14.96 -6.53 5.89
C ALA A 21 14.65 -6.55 4.39
N TYR A 22 14.63 -7.73 3.75
CA TYR A 22 14.34 -7.84 2.32
C TYR A 22 12.88 -7.54 1.95
N HIS A 23 11.95 -7.57 2.92
CA HIS A 23 10.56 -7.17 2.71
C HIS A 23 10.38 -5.64 2.78
N GLN A 24 11.32 -4.93 3.39
CA GLN A 24 11.22 -3.48 3.53
C GLN A 24 11.45 -2.80 2.18
N HIS A 25 10.61 -1.81 1.86
CA HIS A 25 10.66 -1.06 0.61
C HIS A 25 10.61 -1.92 -0.68
N TYR A 26 10.06 -3.13 -0.62
CA TYR A 26 10.09 -4.09 -1.73
C TYR A 26 9.60 -3.50 -3.06
N ALA A 27 8.48 -2.78 -3.06
CA ALA A 27 7.93 -2.15 -4.28
C ALA A 27 8.87 -1.09 -4.89
N MET A 28 9.63 -0.38 -4.05
CA MET A 28 10.59 0.64 -4.48
C MET A 28 11.86 0.00 -5.05
N LEU A 29 12.32 -1.09 -4.43
CA LEU A 29 13.55 -1.81 -4.83
C LEU A 29 13.32 -2.77 -6.01
N HIS A 30 12.09 -3.23 -6.22
CA HIS A 30 11.72 -4.20 -7.25
C HIS A 30 10.48 -3.74 -8.05
N PRO A 31 10.51 -2.56 -8.69
CA PRO A 31 9.35 -2.03 -9.42
C PRO A 31 8.90 -2.93 -10.58
N ASP A 32 9.85 -3.65 -11.19
CA ASP A 32 9.60 -4.56 -12.31
C ASP A 32 9.17 -5.97 -11.87
N SER A 33 9.06 -6.22 -10.56
CA SER A 33 8.51 -7.48 -10.06
C SER A 33 7.10 -7.66 -10.65
N PRO A 34 6.76 -8.83 -11.25
CA PRO A 34 5.46 -9.02 -11.90
C PRO A 34 4.28 -8.72 -10.99
N TYR A 35 4.42 -8.99 -9.69
CA TYR A 35 3.42 -8.67 -8.69
C TYR A 35 3.21 -7.15 -8.53
N ILE A 36 4.30 -6.39 -8.41
CA ILE A 36 4.26 -4.94 -8.24
C ILE A 36 3.72 -4.27 -9.51
N ALA A 37 4.24 -4.64 -10.67
CA ALA A 37 3.84 -4.08 -11.95
C ALA A 37 2.36 -4.34 -12.27
N THR A 38 1.87 -5.55 -11.97
CA THR A 38 0.49 -5.93 -12.33
C THR A 38 -0.54 -5.44 -11.31
N TYR A 39 -0.20 -5.45 -10.02
CA TYR A 39 -1.21 -5.26 -8.97
C TYR A 39 -1.05 -3.96 -8.19
N ASP A 40 0.17 -3.49 -7.93
CA ASP A 40 0.38 -2.39 -6.99
C ASP A 40 0.64 -1.04 -7.69
N LEU A 41 1.45 -1.00 -8.75
CA LEU A 41 1.66 0.23 -9.53
C LEU A 41 0.34 0.83 -10.08
N PRO A 42 -0.62 0.04 -10.61
CA PRO A 42 -1.89 0.59 -11.07
C PRO A 42 -2.71 1.24 -9.94
N LYS A 43 -2.59 0.75 -8.69
CA LYS A 43 -3.28 1.35 -7.54
C LYS A 43 -2.68 2.72 -7.19
N VAL A 44 -1.35 2.87 -7.26
CA VAL A 44 -0.67 4.14 -7.04
C VAL A 44 -1.02 5.15 -8.13
N ALA A 45 -1.02 4.73 -9.39
CA ALA A 45 -1.45 5.56 -10.51
C ALA A 45 -2.91 6.03 -10.34
N ALA A 46 -3.82 5.12 -9.99
CA ALA A 46 -5.22 5.44 -9.74
C ALA A 46 -5.40 6.37 -8.53
N LEU A 47 -4.57 6.25 -7.49
CA LEU A 47 -4.58 7.18 -6.36
C LEU A 47 -4.18 8.59 -6.79
N LYS A 48 -3.11 8.73 -7.57
CA LYS A 48 -2.65 10.02 -8.12
C LYS A 48 -3.71 10.67 -8.99
N GLU A 49 -4.37 9.89 -9.86
CA GLU A 49 -5.40 10.38 -10.77
C GLU A 49 -6.69 10.80 -10.05
N ARG A 50 -7.20 9.95 -9.13
CA ARG A 50 -8.53 10.16 -8.52
C ARG A 50 -8.51 11.10 -7.34
N TYR A 51 -7.38 11.18 -6.64
CA TYR A 51 -7.26 11.97 -5.40
C TYR A 51 -6.00 12.85 -5.42
N PRO A 52 -5.82 13.72 -6.42
CA PRO A 52 -4.59 14.49 -6.59
C PRO A 52 -4.29 15.40 -5.39
N ALA A 53 -5.33 15.93 -4.72
CA ALA A 53 -5.17 16.74 -3.52
C ALA A 53 -4.67 15.96 -2.29
N LEU A 54 -4.81 14.62 -2.29
CA LEU A 54 -4.36 13.74 -1.20
C LEU A 54 -3.07 13.00 -1.56
N TYR A 55 -2.72 12.94 -2.84
CA TYR A 55 -1.52 12.28 -3.31
C TYR A 55 -0.26 13.07 -2.91
N ARG A 56 0.80 12.35 -2.52
CA ARG A 56 2.11 12.90 -2.18
C ARG A 56 3.18 12.15 -2.96
N GLU A 57 3.99 12.89 -3.72
CA GLU A 57 5.09 12.32 -4.49
C GLU A 57 6.27 11.90 -3.61
N ASP A 58 6.43 12.57 -2.46
CA ASP A 58 7.48 12.29 -1.51
C ASP A 58 6.89 11.83 -0.17
N VAL A 59 7.32 10.66 0.29
CA VAL A 59 6.98 10.09 1.61
C VAL A 59 8.10 10.34 2.62
N SER A 60 9.26 10.84 2.18
CA SER A 60 10.46 11.07 3.00
C SER A 60 10.49 12.42 3.72
N SER A 61 9.47 13.27 3.53
CA SER A 61 9.33 14.59 4.16
C SER A 61 8.43 14.60 5.41
N ARG A 62 8.46 13.53 6.21
CA ARG A 62 7.92 13.51 7.59
C ARG A 62 8.76 12.69 8.54
#